data_AF-A0A535BFP1-F1
#
_entry.id   AF-A0A535BFP1-F1
#
_cell.length_a   1.000
_cell.length_b   1.000
_cell.length_c   1.000
_cell.angle_alpha   90.00
_cell.angle_beta   90.00
_cell.angle_gamma   90.00
#
_symmetry.space_group_name_H-M   'P 1'
#
loop_
_entity.id
_entity.type
_entity.pdbx_description
1 polymer ?
#
loop_
_entity_poly.entity_id
_entity_poly.type
_entity_poly.pdbx_seq_one_letter_code
_entity_poly.pdbx_strand_id
1 'polypeptide(L)'
;MKNVHVAIGINGKYDERLTHLSTNVSGEDFAEIPSEGVIICHIPRLPLLPGKYSFNLFSTVSGEISDWIQNAGTFEVVFGDFFGSGRLPPQDGSSFLTEHSWEVTSTF
;
A
#
# COMPACT_ATOMS: atom_id res chain seq x y z
N MET A 1 13.25 3.77 21.33
CA MET A 1 12.10 4.73 21.24
C MET A 1 10.82 3.96 21.53
N LYS A 2 9.83 4.57 22.18
CA LYS A 2 8.59 3.87 22.61
C LYS A 2 7.35 4.37 21.87
N ASN A 3 6.37 3.48 21.72
CA ASN A 3 5.08 3.74 21.08
C ASN A 3 5.27 4.39 19.70
N VAL A 4 5.90 3.65 18.79
CA VAL A 4 6.22 4.10 17.44
C VAL A 4 5.19 3.59 16.46
N HIS A 5 4.60 4.53 15.73
CA HIS A 5 3.67 4.27 14.65
C HIS A 5 4.31 4.78 13.36
N VAL A 6 4.16 4.02 12.27
CA VAL A 6 4.58 4.47 10.94
C VAL A 6 3.47 4.22 9.92
N ALA A 7 3.47 5.04 8.88
CA ALA A 7 2.58 4.86 7.75
C ALA A 7 3.24 5.19 6.41
N ILE A 8 2.84 4.45 5.38
CA ILE A 8 3.14 4.70 3.97
C ILE A 8 1.84 5.04 3.27
N GLY A 9 1.85 6.15 2.54
CA GLY A 9 0.74 6.62 1.76
C GLY A 9 1.01 6.53 0.27
N ILE A 10 0.36 5.63 -0.46
CA ILE A 10 0.54 5.51 -1.92
C ILE A 10 -0.51 6.37 -2.62
N ASN A 11 -0.07 7.20 -3.57
CA ASN A 11 -0.94 8.06 -4.36
C ASN A 11 -0.91 7.72 -5.85
N GLY A 12 -2.03 7.96 -6.52
CA GLY A 12 -2.19 7.79 -7.95
C GLY A 12 -1.67 8.98 -8.77
N LYS A 13 -2.01 8.98 -10.05
CA LYS A 13 -1.50 9.96 -11.03
C LYS A 13 -2.07 11.37 -10.86
N TYR A 14 -3.13 11.54 -10.09
CA TYR A 14 -3.76 12.82 -9.76
C TYR A 14 -3.51 13.21 -8.30
N ASP A 15 -2.46 12.64 -7.67
CA ASP A 15 -2.16 12.76 -6.23
C ASP A 15 -3.30 12.32 -5.31
N GLU A 16 -4.27 11.56 -5.84
CA GLU A 16 -5.32 10.95 -5.05
C GLU A 16 -4.74 9.83 -4.18
N ARG A 17 -5.11 9.81 -2.90
CA ARG A 17 -4.69 8.75 -1.98
C ARG A 17 -5.35 7.44 -2.37
N LEU A 18 -4.54 6.48 -2.82
CA LEU A 18 -4.98 5.15 -3.19
C LEU A 18 -4.93 4.20 -2.01
N THR A 19 -3.79 4.13 -1.30
CA THR A 19 -3.61 3.18 -0.18
C THR A 19 -2.96 3.85 1.03
N HIS A 20 -3.43 3.46 2.21
CA HIS A 20 -2.84 3.80 3.50
C HIS A 20 -2.35 2.51 4.17
N LEU A 21 -1.04 2.35 4.28
CA LEU A 21 -0.39 1.20 4.92
C LEU A 21 0.17 1.68 6.25
N SER A 22 -0.45 1.31 7.36
CA SER A 22 -0.02 1.81 8.66
C SER A 22 -0.10 0.76 9.76
N THR A 23 0.85 0.86 10.68
CA THR A 23 0.93 -0.05 11.83
C THR A 23 -0.26 0.11 12.77
N ASN A 24 -0.86 1.31 12.87
CA ASN A 24 -1.99 1.52 13.79
C ASN A 24 -3.30 0.88 13.28
N VAL A 25 -3.52 0.87 11.96
CA VAL A 25 -4.71 0.26 11.36
C VAL A 25 -4.56 -1.25 11.29
N SER A 26 -3.35 -1.77 11.07
CA SER A 26 -3.08 -3.21 11.11
C SER A 26 -2.94 -3.78 12.53
N GLY A 27 -2.84 -2.93 13.56
CA GLY A 27 -2.65 -3.36 14.95
C GLY A 27 -1.21 -3.80 15.26
N GLU A 28 -0.24 -3.31 14.50
CA GLU A 28 1.18 -3.67 14.53
C GLU A 28 2.08 -2.50 14.97
N ASP A 29 1.54 -1.52 15.71
CA ASP A 29 2.36 -0.45 16.29
C ASP A 29 3.47 -1.01 17.18
N PHE A 30 4.66 -0.40 17.09
CA PHE A 30 5.82 -0.87 17.83
C PHE A 30 5.82 -0.29 19.25
N ALA A 31 5.67 -1.15 20.25
CA ALA A 31 5.78 -0.73 21.65
C ALA A 31 7.16 -0.11 21.95
N GLU A 32 8.23 -0.70 21.39
CA GLU A 32 9.60 -0.19 21.50
C GLU A 32 10.44 -0.62 20.29
N ILE A 33 11.27 0.29 19.79
CA ILE A 33 12.26 0.05 18.72
C ILE A 33 13.67 0.51 19.16
N PRO A 34 14.75 -0.08 18.59
CA PRO A 34 16.12 0.40 18.82
C PRO A 34 16.34 1.83 18.32
N SER A 35 17.46 2.45 18.69
CA SER A 35 17.82 3.81 18.24
C SER A 35 18.22 3.87 16.76
N GLU A 36 18.65 2.76 16.18
CA GLU A 36 19.07 2.63 14.79
C GLU A 36 18.52 1.31 14.21
N GLY A 37 18.09 1.34 12.95
CA GLY A 37 17.55 0.16 12.28
C GLY A 37 16.76 0.48 11.02
N VAL A 38 16.06 -0.53 10.50
CA VAL A 38 15.21 -0.45 9.31
C VAL A 38 13.83 -1.01 9.65
N ILE A 39 12.77 -0.26 9.33
CA ILE A 39 11.39 -0.74 9.38
C ILE A 39 11.00 -1.18 7.97
N ILE A 40 10.48 -2.40 7.82
CA ILE A 40 10.14 -2.99 6.53
C ILE A 40 8.64 -3.26 6.47
N CYS A 41 7.96 -2.68 5.47
CA CYS A 41 6.58 -3.01 5.15
C CYS A 41 6.57 -4.06 4.01
N HIS A 42 6.06 -5.26 4.29
CA HIS A 42 5.93 -6.33 3.30
C HIS A 42 4.53 -6.33 2.69
N ILE A 43 4.43 -6.11 1.38
CA ILE A 43 3.19 -6.24 0.61
C ILE A 43 3.28 -7.55 -0.19
N PRO A 44 2.60 -8.63 0.23
CA PRO A 44 2.79 -9.95 -0.39
C PRO A 44 2.33 -10.00 -1.84
N ARG A 45 1.27 -9.26 -2.17
CA ARG A 45 0.73 -9.08 -3.52
C ARG A 45 0.28 -7.65 -3.66
N LEU A 46 0.90 -6.89 -4.57
CA LEU A 46 0.57 -5.50 -4.80
C LEU A 46 -0.67 -5.40 -5.72
N PRO A 47 -1.84 -4.94 -5.23
CA PRO A 47 -3.07 -4.92 -6.00
C PRO A 47 -3.17 -3.66 -6.87
N LEU A 48 -2.07 -3.22 -7.49
CA LEU A 48 -2.04 -2.03 -8.33
C LEU A 48 -1.90 -2.41 -9.80
N LEU A 49 -2.56 -1.64 -10.66
CA LEU A 49 -2.36 -1.77 -12.10
C LEU A 49 -1.00 -1.21 -12.54
N PRO A 50 -0.49 -1.60 -13.72
CA PRO A 50 0.72 -1.00 -14.25
C PRO A 50 0.59 0.52 -14.38
N GLY A 51 1.58 1.25 -13.89
CA GLY A 51 1.51 2.70 -13.80
C GLY A 51 2.58 3.31 -12.90
N LYS A 52 2.61 4.65 -12.88
CA LYS A 52 3.49 5.43 -12.00
C LYS A 52 2.73 5.88 -10.77
N TYR A 53 3.36 5.72 -9.61
CA TYR A 53 2.78 6.05 -8.32
C TYR A 53 3.78 6.87 -7.50
N SER A 54 3.28 7.73 -6.62
CA SER A 54 4.07 8.44 -5.62
C SER A 54 3.77 7.89 -4.22
N PHE A 55 4.63 8.17 -3.25
CA PHE A 55 4.33 7.84 -1.87
C PHE A 55 4.82 8.89 -0.86
N ASN A 56 4.11 8.94 0.26
CA ASN A 56 4.46 9.71 1.45
C ASN A 56 4.89 8.76 2.56
N LEU A 57 5.76 9.26 3.45
CA LEU A 57 6.16 8.56 4.67
C LEU A 57 5.73 9.39 5.89
N PHE A 58 5.30 8.70 6.94
CA PHE A 58 4.83 9.30 8.18
C PHE A 58 5.28 8.48 9.37
N SER A 59 5.62 9.13 10.48
CA SER A 59 5.92 8.49 11.75
C SER A 59 5.48 9.32 12.94
N THR A 60 5.12 8.65 14.03
CA THR A 60 4.99 9.25 15.35
C THR A 60 5.80 8.47 16.37
N VAL A 61 6.25 9.17 17.42
CA VAL A 61 6.89 8.57 18.59
C VAL A 61 6.15 9.07 19.82
N SER A 62 5.58 8.16 20.60
CA SER A 62 4.80 8.51 21.79
C SER A 62 3.64 9.49 21.51
N GLY A 63 3.02 9.36 20.33
CA GLY A 63 1.86 10.16 19.92
C GLY A 63 2.20 11.49 19.25
N GLU A 64 3.47 11.93 19.29
CA GLU A 64 3.94 13.14 18.64
C GLU A 64 4.46 12.83 17.23
N ILE A 65 4.17 13.70 16.26
CA ILE A 65 4.70 13.55 14.89
C ILE A 65 6.21 13.70 14.95
N SER A 66 6.92 12.64 14.54
CA SER A 66 8.37 12.66 14.42
C SER A 66 8.75 13.13 13.02
N ASP A 67 8.23 12.47 11.99
CA ASP A 67 8.46 12.84 10.59
C ASP A 67 7.19 12.76 9.77
N TRP A 68 7.08 13.68 8.81
CA TRP A 68 6.05 13.63 7.78
C TRP A 68 6.63 14.12 6.45
N ILE A 69 7.05 13.14 5.63
CA ILE A 69 7.68 13.39 4.34
C ILE A 69 6.63 13.21 3.25
N GLN A 70 6.19 14.34 2.69
CA GLN A 70 5.32 14.36 1.52
C GLN A 70 6.15 14.21 0.25
N ASN A 71 5.64 13.49 -0.75
CA ASN A 71 6.34 13.21 -2.01
C ASN A 71 7.74 12.60 -1.78
N ALA A 72 7.82 11.63 -0.86
CA ALA A 72 9.07 10.98 -0.46
C ALA A 72 9.75 10.24 -1.62
N GLY A 73 8.97 9.81 -2.61
CA GLY A 73 9.49 9.24 -3.84
C GLY A 73 8.40 8.76 -4.79
N THR A 74 8.85 8.14 -5.88
CA THR A 74 7.99 7.53 -6.90
C THR A 74 8.45 6.13 -7.24
N PHE A 75 7.54 5.28 -7.68
CA PHE A 75 7.83 3.95 -8.21
C PHE A 75 6.94 3.63 -9.40
N GLU A 76 7.36 2.64 -10.19
CA GLU A 76 6.62 2.14 -11.35
C GLU A 76 6.18 0.71 -11.09
N VAL A 77 4.89 0.45 -11.29
CA VAL A 77 4.33 -0.89 -11.32
C VAL A 77 4.35 -1.36 -12.76
N VAL A 78 4.98 -2.49 -13.00
CA VAL A 78 4.99 -3.18 -14.30
C VAL A 78 3.94 -4.28 -14.33
N PHE A 79 3.73 -4.89 -15.50
CA PHE A 79 2.82 -6.03 -15.62
C PHE A 79 3.19 -7.15 -14.64
N GLY A 80 2.21 -7.53 -13.82
CA GLY A 80 2.24 -8.74 -13.00
C GLY A 80 0.96 -9.53 -13.26
N ASP A 81 1.10 -10.84 -13.45
CA ASP A 81 -0.05 -11.72 -13.70
C ASP A 81 -0.81 -12.03 -12.40
N PHE A 82 -1.53 -11.03 -11.91
CA PHE A 82 -2.22 -11.08 -10.61
C PHE A 82 -3.20 -12.26 -10.52
N PHE A 83 -3.89 -12.61 -11.60
CA PHE A 83 -4.88 -13.70 -11.60
C PHE A 83 -4.36 -15.01 -12.20
N GLY A 84 -3.09 -15.09 -12.63
CA GLY A 84 -2.59 -16.27 -13.35
C GLY A 84 -3.22 -16.47 -14.74
N SER A 85 -3.79 -15.40 -15.32
CA SER A 85 -4.53 -15.44 -16.59
C SER A 85 -3.74 -14.87 -17.78
N GLY A 86 -2.60 -14.24 -17.51
CA GLY A 86 -1.82 -13.49 -18.51
C GLY A 86 -2.51 -12.21 -19.01
N ARG A 87 -3.53 -11.69 -18.32
CA ARG A 87 -4.34 -10.55 -18.76
C ARG A 87 -4.34 -9.39 -17.76
N LEU A 88 -4.55 -8.20 -18.30
CA LEU A 88 -4.90 -6.98 -17.56
C LEU A 88 -6.38 -6.63 -17.79
N PRO A 89 -7.03 -5.94 -16.83
CA PRO A 89 -8.31 -5.30 -17.09
C PRO A 89 -8.16 -4.17 -18.15
N PRO A 90 -9.28 -3.70 -18.73
CA PRO A 90 -9.27 -2.55 -19.63
C PRO A 90 -8.75 -1.28 -18.94
N GLN A 91 -8.26 -0.33 -19.74
CA GLN A 91 -7.83 0.99 -19.26
C GLN A 91 -9.04 1.92 -19.07
N ASP A 92 -9.80 1.70 -18.00
CA ASP A 92 -11.06 2.42 -17.70
C ASP A 92 -10.94 3.42 -16.54
N GLY A 93 -9.71 3.67 -16.05
CA GLY A 93 -9.45 4.52 -14.89
C GLY A 93 -9.33 3.76 -13.57
N SER A 94 -9.51 2.44 -13.58
CA SER A 94 -9.18 1.59 -12.44
C SER A 94 -7.70 1.75 -12.05
N SER A 95 -7.44 1.79 -10.75
CA SER A 95 -6.07 1.77 -10.19
C SER A 95 -5.76 0.48 -9.42
N PHE A 96 -6.80 -0.25 -9.03
CA PHE A 96 -6.70 -1.44 -8.18
C PHE A 96 -7.13 -2.72 -8.89
N LEU A 97 -6.50 -3.83 -8.48
CA LEU A 97 -6.90 -5.19 -8.77
C LEU A 97 -7.53 -5.78 -7.50
N THR A 98 -8.78 -6.24 -7.59
CA THR A 98 -9.45 -6.90 -6.46
C THR A 98 -9.50 -8.39 -6.71
N GLU A 99 -8.93 -9.19 -5.81
CA GLU A 99 -9.03 -10.66 -5.90
C GLU A 99 -10.49 -11.10 -5.84
N HIS A 100 -10.94 -11.90 -6.83
CA HIS A 100 -12.32 -12.34 -6.95
C HIS A 100 -12.42 -13.62 -7.79
N SER A 101 -13.57 -14.28 -7.73
CA SER A 101 -13.91 -15.47 -8.50
C SER A 101 -15.37 -15.42 -8.96
N TRP A 102 -15.70 -16.14 -10.02
CA TRP A 102 -17.05 -16.24 -10.58
C TRP A 102 -17.54 -17.69 -10.57
N GLU A 103 -18.80 -17.91 -10.23
CA GLU A 103 -19.47 -19.21 -10.22
C GLU A 103 -20.81 -19.11 -10.97
N VAL A 104 -21.21 -20.18 -11.67
CA VAL A 104 -22.54 -20.31 -12.26
C VAL A 104 -23.29 -21.47 -11.60
N THR A 105 -24.48 -21.19 -11.07
CA THR A 105 -25.37 -22.22 -10.48
C THR A 105 -26.61 -22.42 -11.35
N SER A 106 -27.01 -23.69 -11.51
CA SER A 106 -28.24 -24.06 -12.22
C SER A 106 -29.43 -24.03 -11.25
N THR A 107 -30.52 -23.38 -11.65
CA THR A 107 -31.83 -23.53 -11.02
C THR A 107 -32.57 -24.68 -11.69
N PHE A 108 -32.64 -25.84 -11.02
CA PHE A 108 -33.67 -26.86 -11.28
C PHE A 108 -34.81 -26.68 -10.29
#